data_AF-A0A7V8QMA8-F1
#
_entry.id   AF-A0A7V8QMA8-F1
#
_cell.length_a   1.000
_cell.length_b   1.000
_cell.length_c   1.000
_cell.angle_alpha   90.00
_cell.angle_beta   90.00
_cell.angle_gamma   90.00
#
_symmetry.space_group_name_H-M   'P 1'
#
loop_
_entity.id
_entity.type
_entity.pdbx_description
1 polymer ?
#
loop_
_entity_poly.entity_id
_entity_poly.type
_entity_poly.pdbx_seq_one_letter_code
_entity_poly.pdbx_strand_id
1 'polypeptide(L)' 'MSDQHHNQGTDPGPRLPPKPEPEPCCGSGCDPCVLEIYEEALERWERRCAQIRARYEAERRSREG' A
#
# COMPACT_ATOMS: atom_id res chain seq x y z
N MET A 1 4.12 44.76 5.55
CA MET A 1 4.99 43.76 4.91
C MET A 1 5.46 42.81 5.99
N SER A 2 4.87 41.61 6.07
CA SER A 2 5.48 40.42 6.68
C SER A 2 4.66 39.22 6.20
N ASP A 3 5.16 38.58 5.16
CA ASP A 3 4.74 37.29 4.62
C ASP A 3 4.79 36.20 5.70
N GLN A 4 3.65 35.63 6.06
CA GLN A 4 3.59 34.43 6.87
C GLN A 4 3.21 33.23 5.98
N HIS A 5 4.20 32.68 5.29
CA HIS A 5 4.07 31.39 4.61
C HIS A 5 4.01 30.25 5.65
N HIS A 6 2.81 29.81 6.03
CA HIS A 6 2.60 28.58 6.80
C HIS A 6 2.62 27.37 5.84
N ASN A 7 3.82 26.91 5.47
CA ASN A 7 3.98 25.61 4.80
C ASN A 7 4.04 24.50 5.87
N GLN A 8 2.88 24.10 6.39
CA GLN A 8 2.78 23.00 7.34
C GLN A 8 2.09 21.81 6.65
N GLY A 9 2.83 20.72 6.44
CA GLY A 9 2.21 19.39 6.29
C GLY A 9 2.40 18.62 4.98
N THR A 10 3.51 18.76 4.25
CA THR A 10 3.80 17.84 3.13
C THR A 10 4.37 16.52 3.63
N ASP A 11 3.58 15.75 4.39
CA ASP A 11 3.92 14.35 4.65
C ASP A 11 3.36 13.51 3.50
N PRO A 12 4.20 12.90 2.65
CA PRO A 12 3.77 12.23 1.42
C PRO A 12 2.97 10.93 1.64
N GLY A 13 2.62 10.57 2.88
CA GLY A 13 1.93 9.33 3.18
C GLY A 13 2.86 8.11 3.20
N PRO A 14 2.36 6.93 3.60
CA PRO A 14 3.14 5.69 3.57
C PRO A 14 3.39 5.24 2.13
N ARG A 15 4.65 4.90 1.81
CA ARG A 15 5.01 4.32 0.51
C ARG A 15 4.63 2.84 0.44
N LEU A 16 3.49 2.54 -0.17
CA LEU A 16 3.00 1.16 -0.36
C LEU A 16 3.66 0.49 -1.58
N PRO A 17 3.80 -0.85 -1.57
CA PRO A 17 4.17 -1.60 -2.77
C PRO A 17 3.08 -1.52 -3.84
N PRO A 18 3.43 -1.67 -5.13
CA PRO A 18 2.43 -1.76 -6.19
C PRO A 18 1.53 -2.97 -5.97
N LYS A 19 0.24 -2.80 -6.26
CA LYS A 19 -0.74 -3.89 -6.22
C LYS A 19 -0.39 -4.91 -7.30
N PRO A 20 -0.49 -6.23 -7.03
CA PRO A 20 -0.40 -7.22 -8.11
C PRO A 20 -1.49 -6.96 -9.15
N GLU A 21 -1.17 -7.19 -10.42
CA GLU A 21 -2.14 -7.11 -11.51
C GLU A 21 -2.69 -8.51 -11.82
N PRO A 22 -4.00 -8.63 -12.12
CA PRO A 22 -4.56 -9.89 -12.54
C PRO A 22 -4.08 -10.23 -13.97
N GLU A 23 -3.52 -11.40 -14.14
CA GLU A 23 -3.19 -11.92 -15.47
C GLU A 23 -4.47 -12.43 -16.18
N PRO A 24 -4.51 -12.39 -17.53
CA PRO A 24 -5.69 -12.79 -18.29
C PRO A 24 -5.98 -14.29 -18.12
N CYS A 25 -7.11 -14.60 -17.50
CA CYS A 25 -7.58 -15.97 -17.32
C CYS A 25 -8.19 -16.50 -18.62
N CYS A 26 -7.64 -17.61 -19.14
CA CYS A 26 -8.18 -18.32 -20.30
C CYS A 26 -9.45 -19.12 -20.00
N GLY A 27 -9.94 -19.12 -18.75
CA GLY A 27 -11.17 -19.78 -18.31
C GLY A 27 -11.16 -21.31 -18.39
N SER A 28 -10.02 -21.91 -18.73
CA SER A 28 -9.92 -23.35 -19.01
C SER A 28 -9.47 -24.19 -17.80
N GLY A 29 -9.31 -23.57 -16.62
CA GLY A 29 -9.00 -24.28 -15.39
C GLY A 29 -7.60 -24.91 -15.34
N CYS A 30 -6.58 -24.19 -15.83
CA CYS A 30 -5.19 -24.62 -15.67
C CYS A 30 -4.81 -24.67 -14.17
N ASP A 31 -3.91 -25.60 -13.79
CA ASP A 31 -3.38 -25.75 -12.43
C ASP A 31 -1.88 -25.39 -12.40
N PRO A 32 -1.45 -24.42 -11.56
CA PRO A 32 -2.27 -23.58 -10.67
C PRO A 32 -3.11 -22.57 -11.45
N CYS A 33 -4.31 -22.28 -10.92
CA CYS A 33 -5.19 -21.29 -11.53
C CYS A 33 -4.55 -19.91 -11.41
N VAL A 34 -4.57 -19.14 -12.50
CA VAL A 34 -4.03 -17.76 -12.49
C VAL A 34 -4.74 -16.87 -11.46
N LEU A 35 -6.01 -17.16 -11.17
CA LEU A 35 -6.77 -16.48 -10.14
C LEU A 35 -6.27 -16.85 -8.74
N GLU A 36 -5.93 -18.11 -8.48
CA GLU A 36 -5.36 -18.55 -7.20
C GLU A 36 -4.01 -17.89 -6.94
N ILE A 37 -3.13 -17.86 -7.96
CA ILE A 37 -1.83 -17.16 -7.87
C ILE A 37 -2.04 -15.67 -7.57
N TYR A 38 -3.01 -15.04 -8.24
CA TYR A 38 -3.35 -13.65 -8.02
C TYR A 38 -3.91 -13.40 -6.61
N GLU A 39 -4.81 -14.25 -6.13
CA GLU A 39 -5.38 -14.16 -4.77
C GLU A 39 -4.29 -14.27 -3.71
N GLU A 40 -3.39 -15.25 -3.81
CA GLU A 40 -2.25 -15.36 -2.90
C GLU A 40 -1.33 -14.12 -2.96
N ALA A 41 -1.06 -13.61 -4.16
CA ALA A 41 -0.26 -12.41 -4.34
C ALA A 41 -0.95 -11.19 -3.70
N LEU A 42 -2.27 -11.10 -3.84
CA LEU A 42 -3.10 -10.04 -3.27
C LEU A 42 -3.07 -10.10 -1.75
N GLU A 43 -3.27 -11.27 -1.14
CA GLU A 43 -3.20 -11.44 0.32
C GLU A 43 -1.83 -11.03 0.88
N ARG A 44 -0.75 -11.44 0.22
CA ARG A 44 0.62 -11.04 0.60
C ARG A 44 0.81 -9.53 0.51
N TRP A 45 0.28 -8.91 -0.55
CA TRP A 45 0.32 -7.46 -0.74
C TRP A 45 -0.47 -6.73 0.34
N GLU A 46 -1.69 -7.15 0.66
CA GLU A 46 -2.55 -6.54 1.68
C GLU A 46 -1.89 -6.57 3.05
N ARG A 47 -1.33 -7.72 3.44
CA ARG A 47 -0.59 -7.87 4.70
C ARG A 47 0.59 -6.91 4.80
N ARG A 48 1.35 -6.77 3.71
CA ARG A 48 2.49 -5.84 3.67
C ARG A 48 2.04 -4.38 3.74
N CYS A 49 0.97 -4.03 3.05
CA CYS A 49 0.38 -2.69 3.11
C CYS A 49 -0.12 -2.34 4.52
N ALA A 50 -0.77 -3.28 5.21
CA ALA A 50 -1.24 -3.08 6.59
C ALA A 50 -0.06 -2.81 7.55
N GLN A 51 1.03 -3.57 7.44
CA GLN A 51 2.23 -3.36 8.25
C GLN A 51 2.87 -1.99 8.01
N ILE A 52 2.98 -1.57 6.75
CA ILE A 52 3.55 -0.25 6.40
C ILE A 52 2.68 0.88 6.94
N ARG A 53 1.36 0.79 6.80
CA ARG A 53 0.42 1.79 7.35
C ARG A 53 0.51 1.90 8.87
N ALA A 54 0.49 0.77 9.57
CA ALA A 54 0.59 0.75 11.03
C ALA A 54 1.91 1.39 11.52
N ARG A 55 3.03 1.07 10.85
CA ARG A 55 4.32 1.68 11.17
C ARG A 55 4.32 3.19 10.94
N TYR A 56 3.79 3.63 9.80
CA TYR A 56 3.71 5.05 9.46
C TYR A 56 2.85 5.84 10.46
N GLU A 57 1.70 5.31 10.87
CA GLU A 57 0.84 5.93 11.89
C GLU A 57 1.54 6.02 13.25
N ALA A 58 2.27 4.97 13.65
CA ALA A 58 3.05 4.97 14.88
C ALA A 58 4.18 6.02 14.85
N GLU A 59 4.90 6.13 13.73
CA GLU A 59 5.95 7.13 13.52
C GLU A 59 5.37 8.56 13.50
N ARG A 60 4.24 8.77 12.81
CA ARG A 60 3.54 10.06 12.79
C ARG A 60 3.09 10.50 14.18
N ARG A 61 2.42 9.62 14.91
CA ARG A 61 1.96 9.91 16.28
C ARG A 61 3.11 10.23 17.22
N SER A 62 4.28 9.60 17.01
CA SER A 62 5.49 9.89 17.80
C SER A 62 6.14 11.23 17.43
N ARG A 63 5.93 11.72 16.21
CA ARG A 63 6.45 13.03 15.74
C ARG A 63 5.55 14.20 16.13
N GLU A 64 4.26 13.94 16.35
CA GLU A 64 3.25 14.94 16.73
C GLU A 64 3.09 15.11 18.24
N GLY A 65 3.68 14.24 19.06
CA GLY A 65 3.76 14.35 20.51
C GLY A 65 5.10 14.90 20.97
#